data_AF-W0AGC6-F1
#
_entry.id   AF-W0AGC6-F1
#
_cell.length_a   1.000
_cell.length_b   1.000
_cell.length_c   1.000
_cell.angle_alpha   90.00
_cell.angle_beta   90.00
_cell.angle_gamma   90.00
#
_symmetry.space_group_name_H-M   'P 1'
#
loop_
_entity.id
_entity.type
_entity.pdbx_description
1 polymer ?
#
loop_
_entity_poly.entity_id
_entity_poly.type
_entity_poly.pdbx_seq_one_letter_code
_entity_poly.pdbx_strand_id
1 'polypeptide(L)'
;MKITRKRALFGLVGALVGGIVFAWSGLFNVAASGGHWAITDWFLHWVMQNSAATWSRIESEKQPVDPSGLVSAAGLFDQSCAACHGAPGIAPLPVMQAALPAAPDLAEHPDKWSAGEHFWIIKHGVKFTGMPGWATQERDDEVRRMTAFVRALPGMSPERYRALTRDPAETGADRLIASCTGCHGVDGRGRGGPDTPILGGQSVTALRRALDDYAAGRRASAVMTNAAARLSPADRQRLAEHFAALPGLPRAAAPATGLYVTGDRSRDLPACASCHDRDDGKAPRLAGQKASYVAGRLRLWQADGKAVESTQPRDTMAVIARRIPKEMIEPLAREIEARGR
;
A
#
# COMPACT_ATOMS: atom_id res chain seq x y z
N MET A 1 -34.44 -16.42 -45.85
CA MET A 1 -34.24 -15.00 -46.19
C MET A 1 -32.74 -14.70 -46.12
N LYS A 2 -32.04 -14.47 -47.26
CA LYS A 2 -30.57 -14.23 -47.25
C LYS A 2 -30.31 -12.75 -46.91
N ILE A 3 -29.72 -12.48 -45.75
CA ILE A 3 -29.29 -11.12 -45.37
C ILE A 3 -28.08 -10.75 -46.25
N THR A 4 -28.21 -9.69 -47.05
CA THR A 4 -27.10 -9.20 -47.87
C THR A 4 -26.13 -8.38 -47.00
N ARG A 5 -24.82 -8.38 -47.33
CA ARG A 5 -23.81 -7.60 -46.59
C ARG A 5 -24.18 -6.12 -46.44
N LYS A 6 -24.83 -5.52 -47.47
CA LYS A 6 -25.34 -4.14 -47.41
C LYS A 6 -26.45 -3.98 -46.37
N ARG A 7 -27.43 -4.90 -46.31
CA ARG A 7 -28.50 -4.86 -45.30
C ARG A 7 -27.97 -5.07 -43.88
N ALA A 8 -26.98 -5.96 -43.71
CA ALA A 8 -26.29 -6.12 -42.43
C ALA A 8 -25.57 -4.83 -42.01
N LEU A 9 -24.84 -4.18 -42.93
CA LEU A 9 -24.15 -2.92 -42.66
C LEU A 9 -25.12 -1.79 -42.30
N PHE A 10 -26.21 -1.61 -43.06
CA PHE A 10 -27.23 -0.62 -42.75
C PHE A 10 -27.89 -0.86 -41.39
N GLY A 11 -28.19 -2.11 -41.05
CA GLY A 11 -28.71 -2.45 -39.73
C GLY A 11 -27.73 -2.09 -38.60
N LEU A 12 -26.44 -2.36 -38.80
CA LEU A 12 -25.40 -2.10 -37.79
C LEU A 12 -25.15 -0.60 -37.59
N VAL A 13 -25.11 0.18 -38.68
CA VAL A 13 -25.03 1.64 -38.63
C VAL A 13 -26.28 2.23 -37.98
N GLY A 14 -27.48 1.73 -38.35
CA GLY A 14 -28.74 2.16 -37.75
C GLY A 14 -28.78 1.91 -36.24
N ALA A 15 -28.30 0.75 -35.78
CA ALA A 15 -28.19 0.45 -34.35
C ALA A 15 -27.20 1.38 -33.63
N LEU A 16 -26.05 1.67 -34.24
CA LEU A 16 -25.05 2.59 -33.67
C LEU A 16 -25.60 4.01 -33.54
N VAL A 17 -26.18 4.55 -34.61
CA VAL A 17 -26.80 5.89 -34.62
C VAL A 17 -27.95 5.94 -33.62
N GLY A 18 -28.81 4.92 -33.61
CA GLY A 18 -29.91 4.81 -32.64
C GLY A 18 -29.42 4.81 -31.19
N GLY A 19 -28.34 4.09 -30.89
CA GLY A 19 -27.71 4.09 -29.57
C GLY A 19 -27.17 5.46 -29.16
N ILE A 20 -26.52 6.18 -30.08
CA ILE A 20 -26.03 7.55 -29.83
C ILE A 20 -27.19 8.51 -29.59
N VAL A 21 -28.24 8.46 -30.41
CA VAL A 21 -29.44 9.31 -30.24
C VAL A 21 -30.13 8.99 -28.92
N PHE A 22 -30.23 7.71 -28.53
CA PHE A 22 -30.79 7.31 -27.25
C PHE A 22 -29.97 7.88 -26.07
N ALA A 23 -28.64 7.76 -26.11
CA ALA A 23 -27.77 8.35 -25.10
C ALA A 23 -27.87 9.89 -25.04
N TRP A 24 -27.99 10.54 -26.20
CA TRP A 24 -28.13 12.00 -26.29
C TRP A 24 -29.51 12.52 -25.86
N SER A 25 -30.56 11.71 -25.99
CA SER A 25 -31.93 12.12 -25.70
C SER A 25 -32.24 12.33 -24.21
N GLY A 26 -31.37 11.86 -23.31
CA GLY A 26 -31.59 11.92 -21.86
C GLY A 26 -32.63 10.91 -21.35
N LEU A 27 -33.15 10.02 -22.22
CA LEU A 27 -34.10 8.97 -21.83
C LEU A 27 -33.46 7.91 -20.92
N PHE A 28 -32.14 7.73 -20.98
CA PHE A 28 -31.41 6.84 -20.08
C PHE A 28 -31.20 7.51 -18.73
N ASN A 29 -32.01 7.14 -17.75
CA ASN A 29 -31.89 7.65 -16.39
C ASN A 29 -30.66 7.04 -15.70
N VAL A 30 -29.67 7.88 -15.36
CA VAL A 30 -28.42 7.50 -14.68
C VAL A 30 -28.52 7.56 -13.15
N ALA A 31 -29.72 7.77 -12.58
CA ALA A 31 -29.91 7.83 -11.14
C ALA A 31 -29.57 6.50 -10.47
N ALA A 32 -28.58 6.51 -9.58
CA ALA A 32 -28.15 5.34 -8.82
C ALA A 32 -29.21 4.85 -7.80
N SER A 33 -30.26 5.62 -7.54
CA SER A 33 -31.37 5.17 -6.67
C SER A 33 -32.26 4.10 -7.33
N GLY A 34 -32.21 3.96 -8.67
CA GLY A 34 -33.09 3.05 -9.42
C GLY A 34 -32.54 1.64 -9.64
N GLY A 35 -31.29 1.36 -9.28
CA GLY A 35 -30.65 0.09 -9.61
C GLY A 35 -30.25 -0.06 -11.07
N HIS A 36 -29.56 -1.15 -11.39
CA HIS A 36 -29.39 -1.60 -12.77
C HIS A 36 -30.59 -2.44 -13.21
N TRP A 37 -30.91 -2.40 -14.51
CA TRP A 37 -31.77 -3.44 -15.10
C TRP A 37 -31.12 -4.81 -14.96
N ALA A 38 -31.91 -5.87 -14.79
CA ALA A 38 -31.39 -7.23 -14.58
C ALA A 38 -30.37 -7.67 -15.65
N ILE A 39 -30.58 -7.31 -16.92
CA ILE A 39 -29.64 -7.62 -18.00
C ILE A 39 -28.32 -6.85 -17.87
N THR A 40 -28.39 -5.58 -17.48
CA THR A 40 -27.22 -4.73 -17.29
C THR A 40 -26.43 -5.20 -16.07
N ASP A 41 -27.11 -5.51 -14.97
CA ASP A 41 -26.49 -6.04 -13.76
C ASP A 41 -25.75 -7.36 -14.03
N TRP A 42 -26.43 -8.31 -14.68
CA TRP A 42 -25.83 -9.58 -15.10
C TRP A 42 -24.60 -9.36 -16.00
N PHE A 43 -24.73 -8.50 -17.01
CA PHE A 43 -23.66 -8.26 -17.98
C PHE A 43 -22.44 -7.64 -17.30
N LEU A 44 -22.62 -6.64 -16.44
CA LEU A 44 -21.52 -6.00 -15.72
C LEU A 44 -20.81 -6.97 -14.77
N HIS A 45 -21.55 -7.78 -14.01
CA HIS A 45 -20.97 -8.81 -13.15
C HIS A 45 -20.20 -9.87 -13.94
N TRP A 46 -20.76 -10.33 -15.07
CA TRP A 46 -20.11 -11.27 -15.96
C TRP A 46 -18.81 -10.70 -16.54
N VAL A 47 -18.83 -9.48 -17.08
CA VAL A 47 -17.63 -8.82 -17.62
C VAL A 47 -16.56 -8.67 -16.53
N MET A 48 -16.94 -8.25 -15.32
CA MET A 48 -16.02 -8.08 -14.21
C MET A 48 -15.34 -9.40 -13.82
N GLN A 49 -16.10 -10.49 -13.66
CA GLN A 49 -15.57 -11.82 -13.33
C GLN A 49 -14.62 -12.35 -14.41
N ASN A 50 -15.01 -12.28 -15.69
CA ASN A 50 -14.16 -12.75 -16.78
C ASN A 50 -12.88 -11.90 -16.91
N SER A 51 -13.00 -10.58 -16.69
CA SER A 51 -11.86 -9.68 -16.69
C SER A 51 -10.88 -10.06 -15.58
N ALA A 52 -11.35 -10.16 -14.33
CA ALA A 52 -10.50 -10.54 -13.20
C ALA A 52 -9.83 -11.91 -13.41
N ALA A 53 -10.57 -12.92 -13.88
CA ALA A 53 -10.03 -14.24 -14.16
C ALA A 53 -8.98 -14.26 -15.29
N THR A 54 -9.13 -13.38 -16.28
CA THR A 54 -8.19 -13.29 -17.41
C THR A 54 -6.93 -12.54 -17.00
N TRP A 55 -7.10 -11.33 -16.47
CA TRP A 55 -5.98 -10.44 -16.17
C TRP A 55 -5.17 -10.88 -14.95
N SER A 56 -5.78 -11.54 -13.97
CA SER A 56 -5.02 -12.15 -12.87
C SER A 56 -4.04 -13.23 -13.36
N ARG A 57 -4.33 -13.94 -14.45
CA ARG A 57 -3.38 -14.92 -15.02
C ARG A 57 -2.23 -14.29 -15.79
N ILE A 58 -2.39 -13.04 -16.22
CA ILE A 58 -1.43 -12.31 -17.05
C ILE A 58 -0.53 -11.41 -16.19
N GLU A 59 -1.13 -10.69 -15.23
CA GLU A 59 -0.48 -9.59 -14.51
C GLU A 59 -0.29 -9.85 -13.01
N SER A 60 -0.93 -10.88 -12.44
CA SER A 60 -0.82 -11.12 -10.99
C SER A 60 0.55 -11.66 -10.61
N GLU A 61 0.92 -11.40 -9.36
CA GLU A 61 2.17 -11.90 -8.79
C GLU A 61 2.17 -13.43 -8.69
N LYS A 62 3.34 -14.04 -8.92
CA LYS A 62 3.50 -15.51 -8.82
C LYS A 62 3.20 -16.03 -7.42
N GLN A 63 3.53 -15.22 -6.41
CA GLN A 63 3.20 -15.47 -5.02
C GLN A 63 2.30 -14.33 -4.57
N PRO A 64 0.98 -14.39 -4.75
CA PRO A 64 0.08 -13.26 -4.50
C PRO A 64 -0.24 -13.06 -3.00
N VAL A 65 0.27 -13.91 -2.12
CA VAL A 65 -0.04 -13.92 -0.68
C VAL A 65 1.24 -13.82 0.12
N ASP A 66 1.27 -12.88 1.07
CA ASP A 66 2.37 -12.71 2.02
C ASP A 66 1.80 -12.46 3.44
N PRO A 67 1.82 -13.46 4.34
CA PRO A 67 1.26 -13.32 5.68
C PRO A 67 2.23 -12.62 6.66
N SER A 68 3.42 -12.19 6.24
CA SER A 68 4.43 -11.68 7.17
C SER A 68 4.12 -10.30 7.77
N GLY A 69 3.27 -9.49 7.12
CA GLY A 69 2.91 -8.13 7.55
C GLY A 69 1.41 -7.93 7.73
N LEU A 70 0.76 -8.78 8.53
CA LEU A 70 -0.68 -8.69 8.79
C LEU A 70 -1.06 -7.44 9.59
N VAL A 71 -0.19 -6.91 10.46
CA VAL A 71 -0.51 -5.70 11.25
C VAL A 71 -0.65 -4.47 10.36
N SER A 72 0.30 -4.22 9.44
CA SER A 72 0.19 -3.10 8.51
C SER A 72 -1.01 -3.24 7.58
N ALA A 73 -1.31 -4.46 7.13
CA ALA A 73 -2.44 -4.75 6.26
C ALA A 73 -3.76 -4.51 7.01
N ALA A 74 -3.88 -5.02 8.24
CA ALA A 74 -5.05 -4.80 9.08
C ALA A 74 -5.26 -3.31 9.37
N GLY A 75 -4.20 -2.56 9.70
CA GLY A 75 -4.27 -1.13 9.96
C GLY A 75 -4.77 -0.34 8.74
N LEU A 76 -4.24 -0.63 7.55
CA LEU A 76 -4.73 0.00 6.32
C LEU A 76 -6.17 -0.42 6.00
N PHE A 77 -6.52 -1.69 6.19
CA PHE A 77 -7.87 -2.20 5.95
C PHE A 77 -8.89 -1.51 6.86
N ASP A 78 -8.58 -1.38 8.16
CA ASP A 78 -9.43 -0.72 9.15
C ASP A 78 -9.70 0.74 8.77
N GLN A 79 -8.68 1.44 8.28
CA GLN A 79 -8.75 2.86 7.93
C GLN A 79 -9.42 3.12 6.58
N SER A 80 -9.32 2.19 5.63
CA SER A 80 -9.65 2.46 4.21
C SER A 80 -10.70 1.53 3.60
N CYS A 81 -10.85 0.31 4.12
CA CYS A 81 -11.65 -0.74 3.48
C CYS A 81 -12.86 -1.12 4.35
N ALA A 82 -12.69 -1.22 5.67
CA ALA A 82 -13.71 -1.73 6.59
C ALA A 82 -15.03 -0.93 6.57
N ALA A 83 -14.97 0.38 6.30
CA ALA A 83 -16.19 1.19 6.17
C ALA A 83 -17.10 0.70 5.02
N CYS A 84 -16.53 0.17 3.94
CA CYS A 84 -17.28 -0.34 2.79
C CYS A 84 -17.51 -1.85 2.88
N HIS A 85 -16.52 -2.59 3.36
CA HIS A 85 -16.47 -4.06 3.31
C HIS A 85 -16.76 -4.76 4.62
N GLY A 86 -17.00 -4.01 5.70
CA GLY A 86 -17.11 -4.58 7.04
C GLY A 86 -15.77 -5.14 7.55
N ALA A 87 -15.81 -5.69 8.75
CA ALA A 87 -14.72 -6.43 9.38
C ALA A 87 -15.31 -7.38 10.44
N PRO A 88 -14.55 -8.33 11.00
CA PRO A 88 -15.05 -9.21 12.05
C PRO A 88 -15.69 -8.45 13.22
N GLY A 89 -17.00 -8.63 13.41
CA GLY A 89 -17.80 -7.92 14.42
C GLY A 89 -18.15 -6.47 14.08
N ILE A 90 -17.92 -6.03 12.84
CA ILE A 90 -18.20 -4.68 12.34
C ILE A 90 -18.94 -4.79 11.01
N ALA A 91 -20.23 -4.46 11.01
CA ALA A 91 -21.01 -4.43 9.79
C ALA A 91 -20.55 -3.31 8.82
N PRO A 92 -20.62 -3.54 7.50
CA PRO A 92 -20.41 -2.49 6.51
C PRO A 92 -21.36 -1.29 6.71
N LEU A 93 -20.96 -0.09 6.28
CA LEU A 93 -21.83 1.08 6.36
C LEU A 93 -23.09 0.90 5.49
N PRO A 94 -24.30 1.22 5.99
CA PRO A 94 -25.54 1.09 5.23
C PRO A 94 -25.53 1.86 3.90
N VAL A 95 -24.88 3.04 3.85
CA VAL A 95 -24.73 3.83 2.61
C VAL A 95 -23.92 3.09 1.55
N MET A 96 -22.91 2.29 1.95
CA MET A 96 -22.11 1.50 1.03
C MET A 96 -22.81 0.21 0.61
N GLN A 97 -23.73 -0.30 1.44
CA GLN A 97 -24.64 -1.39 1.07
C GLN A 97 -25.74 -0.94 0.11
N ALA A 98 -26.08 0.35 0.09
CA ALA A 98 -26.99 0.95 -0.88
C ALA A 98 -26.29 1.43 -2.17
N ALA A 99 -24.96 1.32 -2.26
CA ALA A 99 -24.22 1.68 -3.47
C ALA A 99 -24.53 0.70 -4.62
N LEU A 100 -24.25 1.13 -5.85
CA LEU A 100 -24.38 0.29 -7.05
C LEU A 100 -23.03 0.13 -7.75
N PRO A 101 -22.40 -1.06 -7.72
CA PRO A 101 -22.81 -2.23 -6.94
C PRO A 101 -22.56 -2.05 -5.42
N ALA A 102 -23.26 -2.83 -4.60
CA ALA A 102 -23.03 -2.87 -3.16
C ALA A 102 -21.67 -3.51 -2.87
N ALA A 103 -20.94 -2.96 -1.90
CA ALA A 103 -19.67 -3.54 -1.48
C ALA A 103 -19.92 -4.86 -0.73
N PRO A 104 -19.26 -5.97 -1.08
CA PRO A 104 -19.43 -7.23 -0.35
C PRO A 104 -18.86 -7.14 1.06
N ASP A 105 -19.53 -7.78 2.02
CA ASP A 105 -18.98 -8.00 3.35
C ASP A 105 -17.90 -9.10 3.30
N LEU A 106 -16.64 -8.69 3.46
CA LEU A 106 -15.48 -9.58 3.34
C LEU A 106 -15.25 -10.44 4.59
N ALA A 107 -15.93 -10.15 5.71
CA ALA A 107 -15.85 -10.96 6.92
C ALA A 107 -16.91 -12.08 6.95
N GLU A 108 -18.03 -11.92 6.24
CA GLU A 108 -19.13 -12.89 6.25
C GLU A 108 -19.17 -13.78 5.00
N HIS A 109 -18.66 -13.31 3.86
CA HIS A 109 -18.77 -14.02 2.58
C HIS A 109 -17.45 -14.71 2.21
N PRO A 110 -17.39 -16.06 2.22
CA PRO A 110 -16.15 -16.79 1.94
C PRO A 110 -15.63 -16.58 0.51
N ASP A 111 -14.30 -16.63 0.38
CA ASP A 111 -13.50 -16.45 -0.85
C ASP A 111 -14.10 -17.17 -2.07
N LYS A 112 -14.76 -16.41 -2.97
CA LYS A 112 -15.11 -16.88 -4.32
C LYS A 112 -13.98 -16.71 -5.32
N TRP A 113 -12.97 -15.92 -4.98
CA TRP A 113 -11.85 -15.58 -5.84
C TRP A 113 -10.60 -16.35 -5.44
N SER A 114 -9.80 -16.73 -6.44
CA SER A 114 -8.46 -17.25 -6.21
C SER A 114 -7.54 -16.16 -5.62
N ALA A 115 -6.40 -16.57 -5.07
CA ALA A 115 -5.42 -15.65 -4.51
C ALA A 115 -4.91 -14.63 -5.55
N GLY A 116 -4.70 -15.07 -6.80
CA GLY A 116 -4.25 -14.20 -7.88
C GLY A 116 -5.31 -13.18 -8.30
N GLU A 117 -6.58 -13.57 -8.28
CA GLU A 117 -7.71 -12.68 -8.55
C GLU A 117 -7.88 -11.64 -7.43
N HIS A 118 -7.80 -12.05 -6.16
CA HIS A 118 -7.81 -11.09 -5.05
C HIS A 118 -6.67 -10.07 -5.17
N PHE A 119 -5.45 -10.53 -5.42
CA PHE A 119 -4.31 -9.62 -5.62
C PHE A 119 -4.59 -8.62 -6.75
N TRP A 120 -5.07 -9.10 -7.90
CA TRP A 120 -5.32 -8.25 -9.06
C TRP A 120 -6.45 -7.23 -8.79
N ILE A 121 -7.56 -7.69 -8.19
CA ILE A 121 -8.69 -6.84 -7.81
C ILE A 121 -8.27 -5.78 -6.78
N ILE A 122 -7.49 -6.15 -5.76
CA ILE A 122 -6.99 -5.21 -4.73
C ILE A 122 -6.02 -4.20 -5.36
N LYS A 123 -5.15 -4.64 -6.28
CA LYS A 123 -4.17 -3.77 -6.95
C LYS A 123 -4.83 -2.74 -7.86
N HIS A 124 -5.83 -3.15 -8.62
CA HIS A 124 -6.39 -2.34 -9.72
C HIS A 124 -7.76 -1.76 -9.43
N GLY A 125 -8.45 -2.25 -8.41
CA GLY A 125 -9.84 -1.91 -8.14
C GLY A 125 -10.77 -2.45 -9.23
N VAL A 126 -12.00 -1.94 -9.26
CA VAL A 126 -12.99 -2.32 -10.28
C VAL A 126 -13.55 -1.06 -10.91
N LYS A 127 -13.32 -0.91 -12.23
CA LYS A 127 -13.81 0.24 -13.01
C LYS A 127 -15.33 0.38 -12.88
N PHE A 128 -15.79 1.64 -12.83
CA PHE A 128 -17.21 2.00 -12.69
C PHE A 128 -17.86 1.53 -11.38
N THR A 129 -17.07 1.37 -10.32
CA THR A 129 -17.56 1.07 -8.98
C THR A 129 -16.92 2.01 -7.95
N GLY A 130 -17.36 1.91 -6.69
CA GLY A 130 -16.71 2.60 -5.57
C GLY A 130 -15.37 1.99 -5.14
N MET A 131 -14.89 0.90 -5.76
CA MET A 131 -13.65 0.21 -5.38
C MET A 131 -12.45 0.80 -6.14
N PRO A 132 -11.60 1.62 -5.50
CA PRO A 132 -10.45 2.23 -6.15
C PRO A 132 -9.32 1.22 -6.36
N GLY A 133 -8.38 1.55 -7.25
CA GLY A 133 -7.10 0.86 -7.33
C GLY A 133 -6.16 1.25 -6.19
N TRP A 134 -5.10 0.45 -6.01
CA TRP A 134 -4.08 0.70 -4.99
C TRP A 134 -3.39 2.04 -5.23
N ALA A 135 -3.11 2.77 -4.15
CA ALA A 135 -2.63 4.15 -4.21
C ALA A 135 -1.27 4.32 -4.93
N THR A 136 -0.48 3.24 -5.03
CA THR A 136 0.81 3.19 -5.72
C THR A 136 0.94 1.84 -6.41
N GLN A 137 1.34 1.84 -7.69
CA GLN A 137 1.38 0.61 -8.48
C GLN A 137 2.70 -0.15 -8.32
N GLU A 138 3.67 0.44 -7.63
CA GLU A 138 5.02 -0.11 -7.39
C GLU A 138 5.12 -0.94 -6.09
N ARG A 139 4.03 -1.02 -5.30
CA ARG A 139 3.99 -1.66 -3.96
C ARG A 139 3.25 -2.99 -3.93
N ASP A 140 3.64 -3.91 -4.82
CA ASP A 140 3.08 -5.27 -4.85
C ASP A 140 3.25 -6.00 -3.52
N ASP A 141 4.30 -5.69 -2.77
CA ASP A 141 4.52 -6.21 -1.43
C ASP A 141 3.41 -5.83 -0.42
N GLU A 142 2.83 -4.64 -0.53
CA GLU A 142 1.69 -4.23 0.31
C GLU A 142 0.40 -4.94 -0.16
N VAL A 143 0.19 -5.06 -1.47
CA VAL A 143 -0.97 -5.74 -2.05
C VAL A 143 -0.98 -7.23 -1.67
N ARG A 144 0.16 -7.91 -1.69
CA ARG A 144 0.25 -9.32 -1.26
C ARG A 144 -0.11 -9.51 0.21
N ARG A 145 0.28 -8.56 1.07
CA ARG A 145 -0.06 -8.57 2.50
C ARG A 145 -1.53 -8.29 2.73
N MET A 146 -2.10 -7.34 1.98
CA MET A 146 -3.54 -7.10 2.00
C MET A 146 -4.33 -8.32 1.49
N THR A 147 -3.84 -8.98 0.44
CA THR A 147 -4.42 -10.22 -0.08
C THR A 147 -4.40 -11.31 0.98
N ALA A 148 -3.29 -11.49 1.69
CA ALA A 148 -3.21 -12.42 2.82
C ALA A 148 -4.21 -12.08 3.93
N PHE A 149 -4.35 -10.79 4.25
CA PHE A 149 -5.27 -10.32 5.28
C PHE A 149 -6.74 -10.52 4.91
N VAL A 150 -7.16 -10.08 3.72
CA VAL A 150 -8.55 -10.22 3.23
C VAL A 150 -8.99 -11.68 3.24
N ARG A 151 -8.15 -12.59 2.75
CA ARG A 151 -8.44 -14.03 2.72
C ARG A 151 -8.54 -14.66 4.12
N ALA A 152 -7.96 -14.03 5.13
CA ALA A 152 -8.06 -14.48 6.52
C ALA A 152 -9.30 -13.94 7.24
N LEU A 153 -9.99 -12.91 6.70
CA LEU A 153 -11.12 -12.25 7.38
C LEU A 153 -12.28 -13.19 7.73
N PRO A 154 -12.77 -14.09 6.84
CA PRO A 154 -13.93 -14.92 7.16
C PRO A 154 -13.74 -15.86 8.35
N GLY A 155 -12.49 -16.22 8.67
CA GLY A 155 -12.15 -17.06 9.82
C GLY A 155 -11.61 -16.30 11.03
N MET A 156 -11.58 -14.97 10.99
CA MET A 156 -10.95 -14.14 12.02
C MET A 156 -11.95 -13.74 13.09
N SER A 157 -11.61 -13.94 14.36
CA SER A 157 -12.45 -13.43 15.46
C SER A 157 -12.33 -11.91 15.62
N PRO A 158 -13.36 -11.23 16.15
CA PRO A 158 -13.28 -9.79 16.48
C PRO A 158 -12.11 -9.45 17.42
N GLU A 159 -11.74 -10.35 18.34
CA GLU A 159 -10.60 -10.19 19.24
C GLU A 159 -9.29 -10.18 18.46
N ARG A 160 -9.14 -11.12 17.51
CA ARG A 160 -7.95 -11.20 16.66
C ARG A 160 -7.83 -9.98 15.76
N TYR A 161 -8.94 -9.52 15.17
CA TYR A 161 -8.97 -8.31 14.35
C TYR A 161 -8.53 -7.09 15.17
N ARG A 162 -9.11 -6.87 16.35
CA ARG A 162 -8.73 -5.77 17.26
C ARG A 162 -7.26 -5.83 17.67
N ALA A 163 -6.71 -7.01 17.91
CA ALA A 163 -5.30 -7.19 18.26
C ALA A 163 -4.34 -6.83 17.11
N LEU A 164 -4.78 -6.96 15.85
CA LEU A 164 -3.99 -6.58 14.69
C LEU A 164 -4.06 -5.07 14.41
N THR A 165 -5.21 -4.43 14.66
CA THR A 165 -5.43 -3.01 14.33
C THR A 165 -5.04 -2.04 15.44
N ARG A 166 -5.02 -2.48 16.69
CA ARG A 166 -4.69 -1.65 17.87
C ARG A 166 -3.58 -2.26 18.69
N ASP A 167 -2.75 -1.43 19.30
CA ASP A 167 -1.76 -1.88 20.27
C ASP A 167 -2.44 -2.09 21.63
N PRO A 168 -2.44 -3.32 22.20
CA PRO A 168 -3.03 -3.57 23.51
C PRO A 168 -2.36 -2.79 24.64
N ALA A 169 -1.11 -2.37 24.45
CA ALA A 169 -0.36 -1.57 25.41
C ALA A 169 -0.69 -0.06 25.32
N GLU A 170 -1.49 0.37 24.33
CA GLU A 170 -1.87 1.77 24.17
C GLU A 170 -2.89 2.17 25.24
N THR A 171 -2.47 3.05 26.15
CA THR A 171 -3.32 3.57 27.23
C THR A 171 -3.26 5.09 27.26
N GLY A 172 -4.39 5.75 26.99
CA GLY A 172 -4.55 7.17 27.25
C GLY A 172 -3.69 8.12 26.42
N ALA A 173 -3.03 7.68 25.34
CA ALA A 173 -2.36 8.60 24.44
C ALA A 173 -3.36 9.51 23.70
N ASP A 174 -2.87 10.69 23.32
CA ASP A 174 -3.50 11.56 22.33
C ASP A 174 -3.90 10.71 21.09
N ARG A 175 -5.11 10.94 20.56
CA ARG A 175 -5.64 10.20 19.40
C ARG A 175 -4.69 10.26 18.21
N LEU A 176 -3.94 11.36 18.09
CA LEU A 176 -2.91 11.51 17.07
C LEU A 176 -1.81 10.44 17.20
N ILE A 177 -1.27 10.22 18.39
CA ILE A 177 -0.22 9.22 18.63
C ILE A 177 -0.80 7.80 18.51
N ALA A 178 -1.98 7.56 19.09
CA ALA A 178 -2.66 6.26 19.03
C ALA A 178 -2.91 5.78 17.59
N SER A 179 -3.11 6.72 16.65
CA SER A 179 -3.26 6.37 15.22
C SER A 179 -2.01 5.75 14.60
N CYS A 180 -0.83 6.02 15.15
CA CYS A 180 0.46 5.51 14.66
C CYS A 180 0.89 4.23 15.40
N THR A 181 0.62 4.12 16.70
CA THR A 181 1.07 3.01 17.55
C THR A 181 0.39 1.68 17.21
N GLY A 182 -0.81 1.71 16.63
CA GLY A 182 -1.48 0.51 16.11
C GLY A 182 -0.58 -0.32 15.18
N CYS A 183 0.27 0.32 14.37
CA CYS A 183 1.31 -0.35 13.58
C CYS A 183 2.70 -0.17 14.19
N HIS A 184 3.11 1.06 14.54
CA HIS A 184 4.49 1.35 14.94
C HIS A 184 4.83 0.98 16.39
N GLY A 185 3.83 0.59 17.19
CA GLY A 185 3.99 0.23 18.59
C GLY A 185 4.13 1.44 19.50
N VAL A 186 3.65 1.32 20.73
CA VAL A 186 3.86 2.34 21.79
C VAL A 186 5.34 2.58 22.09
N ASP A 187 6.18 1.57 21.86
CA ASP A 187 7.63 1.64 22.05
C ASP A 187 8.38 2.10 20.78
N GLY A 188 7.67 2.36 19.69
CA GLY A 188 8.24 2.79 18.41
C GLY A 188 9.09 1.73 17.70
N ARG A 189 9.04 0.45 18.09
CA ARG A 189 9.84 -0.63 17.46
C ARG A 189 9.15 -1.34 16.29
N GLY A 190 7.90 -1.00 16.02
CA GLY A 190 7.07 -1.58 14.96
C GLY A 190 6.51 -2.95 15.33
N ARG A 191 5.19 -3.09 15.28
CA ARG A 191 4.43 -4.29 15.67
C ARG A 191 4.33 -5.31 14.55
N GLY A 192 4.27 -6.59 14.98
CA GLY A 192 3.66 -7.71 14.26
C GLY A 192 4.12 -8.01 12.83
N GLY A 193 5.31 -7.56 12.45
CA GLY A 193 5.86 -7.86 11.12
C GLY A 193 7.22 -7.24 10.85
N PRO A 194 7.93 -7.76 9.83
CA PRO A 194 9.22 -7.25 9.38
C PRO A 194 9.10 -5.93 8.59
N ASP A 195 7.90 -5.57 8.14
CA ASP A 195 7.64 -4.47 7.23
C ASP A 195 7.39 -3.12 7.93
N THR A 196 7.01 -3.13 9.21
CA THR A 196 6.83 -1.91 10.01
C THR A 196 8.18 -1.47 10.61
N PRO A 197 8.75 -0.32 10.20
CA PRO A 197 10.07 0.10 10.67
C PRO A 197 10.09 0.53 12.14
N ILE A 198 11.27 0.47 12.73
CA ILE A 198 11.59 1.11 14.01
C ILE A 198 11.65 2.63 13.79
N LEU A 199 10.83 3.38 14.52
CA LEU A 199 10.82 4.85 14.55
C LEU A 199 11.55 5.40 15.77
N GLY A 200 11.53 4.67 16.89
CA GLY A 200 12.23 5.02 18.12
C GLY A 200 13.70 5.34 17.86
N GLY A 201 14.21 6.42 18.44
CA GLY A 201 15.60 6.81 18.29
C GLY A 201 15.98 7.23 16.87
N GLN A 202 15.05 7.53 15.98
CA GLN A 202 15.34 8.19 14.70
C GLN A 202 15.45 9.72 14.87
N SER A 203 16.03 10.45 13.91
CA SER A 203 16.05 11.91 13.99
C SER A 203 14.68 12.52 13.66
N VAL A 204 14.31 13.60 14.36
CA VAL A 204 13.08 14.37 14.10
C VAL A 204 13.02 14.80 12.64
N THR A 205 14.13 15.30 12.10
CA THR A 205 14.23 15.75 10.71
C THR A 205 13.93 14.61 9.72
N ALA A 206 14.46 13.41 9.95
CA ALA A 206 14.23 12.27 9.07
C ALA A 206 12.77 11.77 9.15
N LEU A 207 12.21 11.68 10.36
CA LEU A 207 10.80 11.27 10.54
C LEU A 207 9.85 12.28 9.90
N ARG A 208 10.04 13.58 10.16
CA ARG A 208 9.22 14.64 9.57
C ARG A 208 9.30 14.62 8.05
N ARG A 209 10.52 14.53 7.49
CA ARG A 209 10.70 14.44 6.04
C ARG A 209 9.98 13.23 5.45
N ALA A 210 10.07 12.07 6.11
CA ALA A 210 9.35 10.88 5.65
C ALA A 210 7.83 11.09 5.65
N LEU A 211 7.26 11.66 6.72
CA LEU A 211 5.84 12.00 6.80
C LEU A 211 5.43 13.03 5.73
N ASP A 212 6.28 14.03 5.47
CA ASP A 212 6.06 15.01 4.41
C ASP A 212 6.05 14.37 3.02
N ASP A 213 6.98 13.45 2.76
CA ASP A 213 7.08 12.75 1.49
C ASP A 213 5.92 11.78 1.28
N TYR A 214 5.44 11.10 2.33
CA TYR A 214 4.25 10.25 2.25
C TYR A 214 2.96 11.07 2.03
N ALA A 215 2.78 12.16 2.77
CA ALA A 215 1.61 13.03 2.64
C ALA A 215 1.54 13.68 1.24
N ALA A 216 2.69 13.98 0.64
CA ALA A 216 2.78 14.53 -0.72
C ALA A 216 2.84 13.45 -1.83
N GLY A 217 2.77 12.16 -1.49
CA GLY A 217 2.88 11.07 -2.46
C GLY A 217 4.24 10.91 -3.14
N ARG A 218 5.28 11.62 -2.67
CA ARG A 218 6.67 11.48 -3.16
C ARG A 218 7.33 10.18 -2.72
N ARG A 219 6.77 9.52 -1.71
CA ARG A 219 7.24 8.24 -1.20
C ARG A 219 6.15 7.19 -1.31
N ALA A 220 6.36 6.21 -2.19
CA ALA A 220 5.39 5.17 -2.48
C ALA A 220 5.04 4.27 -1.26
N SER A 221 3.82 4.36 -0.76
CA SER A 221 3.19 3.42 0.19
C SER A 221 1.70 3.72 0.28
N ALA A 222 0.82 2.75 0.08
CA ALA A 222 -0.61 2.95 0.36
C ALA A 222 -0.86 3.08 1.86
N VAL A 223 -0.16 2.29 2.67
CA VAL A 223 -0.30 2.29 4.14
C VAL A 223 0.07 3.66 4.71
N MET A 224 1.29 4.12 4.44
CA MET A 224 1.78 5.37 5.04
C MET A 224 1.24 6.62 4.36
N THR A 225 0.93 6.60 3.06
CA THR A 225 0.25 7.74 2.42
C THR A 225 -1.15 7.91 2.99
N ASN A 226 -1.90 6.83 3.24
CA ASN A 226 -3.20 6.94 3.91
C ASN A 226 -3.07 7.53 5.31
N ALA A 227 -2.15 7.01 6.11
CA ALA A 227 -1.90 7.49 7.47
C ALA A 227 -1.44 8.97 7.50
N ALA A 228 -0.63 9.40 6.53
CA ALA A 228 -0.05 10.74 6.51
C ALA A 228 -0.93 11.79 5.81
N ALA A 229 -1.86 11.39 4.94
CA ALA A 229 -2.57 12.32 4.04
C ALA A 229 -3.37 13.42 4.76
N ARG A 230 -3.87 13.14 5.97
CA ARG A 230 -4.69 14.08 6.74
C ARG A 230 -3.94 14.79 7.86
N LEU A 231 -2.63 14.56 7.99
CA LEU A 231 -1.83 15.17 9.05
C LEU A 231 -1.46 16.61 8.68
N SER A 232 -1.73 17.55 9.60
CA SER A 232 -1.23 18.91 9.44
C SER A 232 0.31 18.93 9.52
N PRO A 233 0.99 19.98 9.03
CA PRO A 233 2.43 20.14 9.24
C PRO A 233 2.81 20.11 10.74
N ALA A 234 1.97 20.66 11.61
CA ALA A 234 2.17 20.64 13.06
C ALA A 234 2.04 19.22 13.63
N ASP A 235 1.06 18.44 13.17
CA ASP A 235 0.90 17.04 13.61
C ASP A 235 2.10 16.19 13.18
N ARG A 236 2.60 16.39 11.95
CA ARG A 236 3.80 15.71 11.44
C ARG A 236 5.04 16.04 12.27
N GLN A 237 5.18 17.30 12.69
CA GLN A 237 6.25 17.71 13.59
C GLN A 237 6.11 17.04 14.96
N ARG A 238 4.92 17.10 15.58
CA ARG A 238 4.65 16.50 16.90
C ARG A 238 4.89 14.99 16.92
N LEU A 239 4.44 14.28 15.88
CA LEU A 239 4.67 12.85 15.73
C LEU A 239 6.16 12.53 15.57
N ALA A 240 6.88 13.31 14.75
CA ALA A 240 8.31 13.13 14.57
C ALA A 240 9.10 13.36 15.88
N GLU A 241 8.74 14.38 16.66
CA GLU A 241 9.31 14.65 17.98
C GLU A 241 9.04 13.51 18.96
N HIS A 242 7.79 13.05 19.03
CA HIS A 242 7.37 11.97 19.92
C HIS A 242 8.17 10.69 19.66
N PHE A 243 8.16 10.17 18.42
CA PHE A 243 8.84 8.91 18.11
C PHE A 243 10.36 9.04 18.15
N ALA A 244 10.93 10.20 17.79
CA ALA A 244 12.38 10.42 17.91
C ALA A 244 12.87 10.36 19.36
N ALA A 245 12.03 10.76 20.32
CA ALA A 245 12.35 10.75 21.74
C ALA A 245 12.27 9.35 22.38
N LEU A 246 11.59 8.39 21.74
CA LEU A 246 11.52 7.02 22.24
C LEU A 246 12.88 6.32 22.12
N PRO A 247 13.19 5.35 23.00
CA PRO A 247 14.31 4.44 22.78
C PRO A 247 14.12 3.67 21.47
N GLY A 248 15.21 3.32 20.79
CA GLY A 248 15.12 2.52 19.57
C GLY A 248 16.46 2.39 18.87
N LEU A 249 16.56 2.94 17.67
CA LEU A 249 17.81 2.92 16.90
C LEU A 249 18.94 3.56 17.72
N PRO A 250 20.09 2.87 17.87
CA PRO A 250 21.16 3.38 18.69
C PRO A 250 21.83 4.59 18.05
N ARG A 251 22.29 5.51 18.90
CA ARG A 251 23.10 6.67 18.48
C ARG A 251 24.54 6.26 18.14
N ALA A 252 25.09 5.32 18.89
CA ALA A 252 26.38 4.71 18.60
C ALA A 252 26.14 3.29 18.06
N ALA A 253 26.55 3.06 16.82
CA ALA A 253 26.38 1.78 16.15
C ALA A 253 27.58 0.86 16.41
N ALA A 254 27.35 -0.46 16.43
CA ALA A 254 28.45 -1.41 16.40
C ALA A 254 29.29 -1.23 15.11
N PRO A 255 30.59 -1.62 15.14
CA PRO A 255 31.45 -1.54 13.97
C PRO A 255 30.83 -2.24 12.76
N ALA A 256 30.89 -1.56 11.62
CA ALA A 256 30.47 -2.13 10.34
C ALA A 256 31.67 -2.62 9.55
N THR A 257 31.40 -3.46 8.56
CA THR A 257 32.39 -4.05 7.65
C THR A 257 31.94 -3.87 6.20
N GLY A 258 32.77 -4.36 5.27
CA GLY A 258 32.43 -4.45 3.86
C GLY A 258 31.87 -3.16 3.27
N LEU A 259 30.83 -3.32 2.44
CA LEU A 259 30.27 -2.25 1.62
C LEU A 259 29.77 -1.05 2.43
N TYR A 260 29.32 -1.25 3.67
CA TYR A 260 28.78 -0.16 4.49
C TYR A 260 29.84 0.90 4.83
N VAL A 261 31.07 0.48 5.13
CA VAL A 261 32.18 1.37 5.51
C VAL A 261 33.14 1.66 4.36
N THR A 262 33.32 0.74 3.42
CA THR A 262 34.26 0.95 2.31
C THR A 262 33.61 1.57 1.09
N GLY A 263 32.30 1.35 0.89
CA GLY A 263 31.67 1.55 -0.41
C GLY A 263 32.27 0.63 -1.49
N ASP A 264 32.01 0.96 -2.75
CA ASP A 264 32.60 0.33 -3.93
C ASP A 264 32.91 1.38 -4.99
N ARG A 265 34.20 1.77 -5.09
CA ARG A 265 34.66 2.79 -6.04
C ARG A 265 34.48 2.36 -7.51
N SER A 266 34.51 1.06 -7.80
CA SER A 266 34.33 0.58 -9.17
C SER A 266 32.91 0.81 -9.70
N ARG A 267 31.96 1.09 -8.79
CA ARG A 267 30.54 1.35 -9.08
C ARG A 267 30.09 2.76 -8.71
N ASP A 268 31.02 3.66 -8.40
CA ASP A 268 30.73 4.98 -7.83
C ASP A 268 29.79 4.91 -6.61
N LEU A 269 29.95 3.87 -5.78
CA LEU A 269 29.11 3.63 -4.61
C LEU A 269 29.84 4.14 -3.36
N PRO A 270 29.43 5.27 -2.77
CA PRO A 270 30.06 5.78 -1.56
C PRO A 270 29.81 4.86 -0.36
N ALA A 271 30.68 4.93 0.63
CA ALA A 271 30.46 4.28 1.93
C ALA A 271 29.18 4.82 2.57
N CYS A 272 28.27 3.93 3.00
CA CYS A 272 27.02 4.31 3.65
C CYS A 272 27.26 5.11 4.93
N ALA A 273 28.28 4.72 5.69
CA ALA A 273 28.70 5.38 6.93
C ALA A 273 29.03 6.87 6.74
N SER A 274 29.46 7.29 5.54
CA SER A 274 29.84 8.68 5.29
C SER A 274 28.68 9.66 5.44
N CYS A 275 27.44 9.17 5.37
CA CYS A 275 26.23 9.97 5.54
C CYS A 275 25.38 9.49 6.71
N HIS A 276 25.18 8.18 6.87
CA HIS A 276 24.20 7.61 7.79
C HIS A 276 24.67 7.50 9.25
N ASP A 277 25.97 7.68 9.52
CA ASP A 277 26.52 7.68 10.89
C ASP A 277 26.86 9.09 11.41
N ARG A 278 26.60 10.15 10.62
CA ARG A 278 26.98 11.55 10.96
C ARG A 278 26.14 12.20 12.06
N ASP A 279 24.97 11.63 12.33
CA ASP A 279 23.96 12.16 13.26
C ASP A 279 23.62 13.65 13.11
N ASP A 280 23.71 14.20 11.89
CA ASP A 280 23.50 15.62 11.57
C ASP A 280 22.08 15.91 11.04
N GLY A 281 21.18 14.93 11.11
CA GLY A 281 19.78 15.03 10.65
C GLY A 281 19.59 15.05 9.14
N LYS A 282 20.67 15.06 8.33
CA LYS A 282 20.57 15.08 6.85
C LYS A 282 20.24 13.71 6.27
N ALA A 283 20.66 12.64 6.94
CA ALA A 283 20.38 11.27 6.59
C ALA A 283 19.67 10.54 7.76
N PRO A 284 18.76 9.59 7.48
CA PRO A 284 18.18 8.77 8.53
C PRO A 284 19.24 7.83 9.12
N ARG A 285 19.14 7.57 10.43
CA ARG A 285 19.90 6.51 11.11
C ARG A 285 19.49 5.15 10.54
N LEU A 286 20.48 4.31 10.24
CA LEU A 286 20.25 2.97 9.69
C LEU A 286 20.59 1.85 10.68
N ALA A 287 21.63 2.02 11.50
CA ALA A 287 22.08 0.99 12.42
C ALA A 287 20.93 0.47 13.30
N GLY A 288 20.76 -0.85 13.35
CA GLY A 288 19.69 -1.50 14.11
C GLY A 288 18.32 -1.47 13.47
N GLN A 289 18.16 -0.86 12.29
CA GLN A 289 16.88 -0.89 11.57
C GLN A 289 16.62 -2.29 11.01
N LYS A 290 15.33 -2.67 10.92
CA LYS A 290 14.90 -3.96 10.38
C LYS A 290 15.45 -4.19 8.97
N ALA A 291 16.10 -5.34 8.76
CA ALA A 291 16.75 -5.67 7.50
C ALA A 291 15.75 -5.68 6.32
N SER A 292 14.58 -6.29 6.54
CA SER A 292 13.44 -6.31 5.61
C SER A 292 13.01 -4.92 5.15
N TYR A 293 12.90 -3.96 6.06
CA TYR A 293 12.52 -2.58 5.73
C TYR A 293 13.61 -1.90 4.90
N VAL A 294 14.88 -2.03 5.30
CA VAL A 294 16.00 -1.44 4.56
C VAL A 294 16.10 -2.04 3.15
N ALA A 295 16.07 -3.37 3.04
CA ALA A 295 16.11 -4.08 1.78
C ALA A 295 14.91 -3.71 0.89
N GLY A 296 13.70 -3.62 1.46
CA GLY A 296 12.50 -3.16 0.77
C GLY A 296 12.66 -1.74 0.20
N ARG A 297 13.17 -0.79 1.00
CA ARG A 297 13.43 0.58 0.53
C ARG A 297 14.45 0.64 -0.61
N LEU A 298 15.53 -0.13 -0.52
CA LEU A 298 16.53 -0.20 -1.59
C LEU A 298 15.93 -0.75 -2.89
N ARG A 299 15.14 -1.83 -2.81
CA ARG A 299 14.46 -2.41 -3.98
C ARG A 299 13.46 -1.44 -4.61
N LEU A 300 12.71 -0.70 -3.79
CA LEU A 300 11.76 0.29 -4.30
C LEU A 300 12.44 1.39 -5.09
N TRP A 301 13.57 1.91 -4.62
CA TRP A 301 14.36 2.88 -5.39
C TRP A 301 14.97 2.30 -6.68
N GLN A 302 15.32 1.01 -6.67
CA GLN A 302 15.79 0.34 -7.89
C GLN A 302 14.66 0.12 -8.91
N ALA A 303 13.44 -0.15 -8.43
CA ALA A 303 12.26 -0.39 -9.27
C ALA A 303 11.61 0.91 -9.75
N ASP A 304 11.72 2.00 -8.99
CA ASP A 304 11.13 3.29 -9.35
C ASP A 304 11.82 3.90 -10.56
N GLY A 305 11.20 3.80 -11.74
CA GLY A 305 11.70 4.33 -13.00
C GLY A 305 11.78 5.87 -13.09
N LYS A 306 11.15 6.61 -12.18
CA LYS A 306 10.94 8.07 -12.29
C LYS A 306 12.13 8.93 -11.85
N ALA A 307 13.17 8.32 -11.26
CA ALA A 307 14.36 9.04 -10.77
C ALA A 307 15.22 9.72 -11.86
N VAL A 308 14.88 9.57 -13.15
CA VAL A 308 15.60 10.15 -14.30
C VAL A 308 14.84 11.34 -14.91
N GLU A 309 13.68 11.73 -14.38
CA GLU A 309 13.04 12.99 -14.79
C GLU A 309 13.85 14.18 -14.26
N SER A 310 14.38 15.00 -15.17
CA SER A 310 15.23 16.17 -14.88
C SER A 310 14.56 17.27 -14.04
N THR A 311 13.26 17.12 -13.76
CA THR A 311 12.40 18.09 -13.06
C THR A 311 12.22 17.78 -11.58
N GLN A 312 12.66 16.62 -11.07
CA GLN A 312 12.53 16.27 -9.65
C GLN A 312 13.85 16.46 -8.88
N PRO A 313 13.83 16.97 -7.64
CA PRO A 313 15.00 17.00 -6.77
C PRO A 313 15.58 15.59 -6.67
N ARG A 314 16.84 15.42 -7.07
CA ARG A 314 17.52 14.12 -7.06
C ARG A 314 17.45 13.51 -5.66
N ASP A 315 16.64 12.48 -5.46
CA ASP A 315 16.72 11.66 -4.25
C ASP A 315 18.07 10.94 -4.28
N THR A 316 19.04 11.45 -3.51
CA THR A 316 20.40 10.92 -3.43
C THR A 316 20.42 9.41 -3.21
N MET A 317 19.51 8.89 -2.38
CA MET A 317 19.45 7.47 -2.13
C MET A 317 18.86 6.67 -3.29
N ALA A 318 18.00 7.25 -4.11
CA ALA A 318 17.53 6.59 -5.32
C ALA A 318 18.68 6.34 -6.31
N VAL A 319 19.58 7.32 -6.46
CA VAL A 319 20.79 7.19 -7.29
C VAL A 319 21.75 6.15 -6.72
N ILE A 320 22.02 6.22 -5.42
CA ILE A 320 22.93 5.29 -4.73
C ILE A 320 22.38 3.85 -4.78
N ALA A 321 21.09 3.65 -4.50
CA ALA A 321 20.47 2.33 -4.46
C ALA A 321 20.57 1.58 -5.79
N ARG A 322 20.48 2.29 -6.93
CA ARG A 322 20.66 1.71 -8.27
C ARG A 322 22.06 1.20 -8.56
N ARG A 323 23.07 1.67 -7.82
CA ARG A 323 24.47 1.22 -7.93
C ARG A 323 24.78 0.02 -7.04
N ILE A 324 23.91 -0.29 -6.07
CA ILE A 324 24.05 -1.45 -5.19
C ILE A 324 23.67 -2.72 -5.99
N PRO A 325 24.57 -3.71 -6.11
CA PRO A 325 24.21 -4.99 -6.74
C PRO A 325 23.02 -5.65 -6.04
N LYS A 326 22.10 -6.26 -6.80
CA LYS A 326 20.85 -6.82 -6.25
C LYS A 326 21.12 -7.89 -5.19
N GLU A 327 22.14 -8.71 -5.43
CA GLU A 327 22.65 -9.75 -4.55
C GLU A 327 23.23 -9.21 -3.23
N MET A 328 23.65 -7.94 -3.21
CA MET A 328 24.22 -7.28 -2.03
C MET A 328 23.18 -6.60 -1.13
N ILE A 329 21.95 -6.38 -1.61
CA ILE A 329 20.89 -5.71 -0.83
C ILE A 329 20.61 -6.44 0.47
N GLU A 330 20.43 -7.75 0.40
CA GLU A 330 20.09 -8.60 1.55
C GLU A 330 21.25 -8.72 2.56
N PRO A 331 22.49 -9.04 2.16
CA PRO A 331 23.65 -8.97 3.04
C PRO A 331 23.82 -7.61 3.72
N LEU A 332 23.75 -6.52 2.95
CA LEU A 332 23.91 -5.16 3.48
C LEU A 332 22.82 -4.82 4.51
N ALA A 333 21.57 -5.19 4.23
CA ALA A 333 20.47 -4.93 5.15
C ALA A 333 20.59 -5.72 6.46
N ARG A 334 21.03 -6.98 6.41
CA ARG A 334 21.30 -7.79 7.61
C ARG A 334 22.46 -7.25 8.42
N GLU A 335 23.51 -6.77 7.77
CA GLU A 335 24.62 -6.09 8.43
C GLU A 335 24.11 -4.83 9.17
N ILE A 336 23.34 -3.99 8.49
CA ILE A 336 22.73 -2.78 9.07
C ILE A 336 21.89 -3.11 10.31
N GLU A 337 21.05 -4.14 10.25
CA GLU A 337 20.24 -4.58 11.38
C GLU A 337 21.12 -5.09 12.55
N ALA A 338 22.17 -5.86 12.26
CA ALA A 338 23.06 -6.40 13.27
C ALA A 338 23.83 -5.31 14.05
N ARG A 339 24.05 -4.13 13.45
CA ARG A 339 24.72 -2.99 14.11
C ARG A 339 23.92 -2.35 15.24
N GLY A 340 22.68 -2.76 15.44
CA GLY A 340 21.84 -2.34 16.56
C GLY A 340 22.11 -3.05 17.88
N ARG A 341 22.89 -4.13 17.84
CA ARG A 341 23.20 -5.02 18.97
C ARG A 341 24.54 -4.70 19.60
#